data_AF-K3YM87-F1
#
_entry.id   AF-K3YM87-F1
#
_cell.length_a   1.000
_cell.length_b   1.000
_cell.length_c   1.000
_cell.angle_alpha   90.00
_cell.angle_beta   90.00
_cell.angle_gamma   90.00
#
_symmetry.space_group_name_H-M   'P 1'
#
loop_
_entity.id
_entity.type
_entity.pdbx_description
1 polymer ?
#
loop_
_entity_poly.entity_id
_entity_poly.type
_entity_poly.pdbx_seq_one_letter_code
_entity_poly.pdbx_strand_id
1 'polypeptide(L)'
;MVDGVMRLGGVYNDIEEMMCSPSGQLSLCRPQQRKAVEQELEKSLILLDLCNAIQENIFELKTSIQEMQLVIKRGDDSALQAKIQSYIRLAKKAQKQFKKISKKPTTVDQESCRRRVTCEEDQLQEMELVIIDLESGIETLFRKLIQSRVSLLNTLSL
;
A
#
# COMPACT_ATOMS: atom_id res chain seq x y z
N MET A 1 -6.85 0.02 -5.12
CA MET A 1 -5.55 0.25 -4.46
C MET A 1 -5.03 -1.07 -3.91
N VAL A 2 -5.83 -1.79 -3.11
CA VAL A 2 -5.55 -3.15 -2.60
C VAL A 2 -5.13 -4.14 -3.69
N ASP A 3 -5.89 -4.24 -4.80
CA ASP A 3 -5.53 -5.09 -5.95
C ASP A 3 -4.12 -4.81 -6.49
N GLY A 4 -3.76 -3.53 -6.64
CA GLY A 4 -2.43 -3.14 -7.12
C GLY A 4 -1.30 -3.58 -6.19
N VAL A 5 -1.53 -3.52 -4.88
CA VAL A 5 -0.58 -3.96 -3.85
C VAL A 5 -0.39 -5.49 -3.91
N MET A 6 -1.49 -6.24 -4.00
CA MET A 6 -1.48 -7.70 -4.13
C MET A 6 -0.72 -8.15 -5.38
N ARG A 7 -1.01 -7.52 -6.53
CA ARG A 7 -0.33 -7.82 -7.80
C ARG A 7 1.16 -7.52 -7.73
N LEU A 8 1.55 -6.42 -7.09
CA LEU A 8 2.96 -6.09 -6.90
C LEU A 8 3.67 -7.12 -6.02
N GLY A 9 3.02 -7.59 -4.95
CA GLY A 9 3.53 -8.67 -4.12
C GLY A 9 3.75 -9.97 -4.90
N GLY A 10 2.83 -10.30 -5.81
CA GLY A 10 2.98 -11.43 -6.74
C GLY A 10 4.22 -11.29 -7.64
N VAL A 11 4.40 -10.12 -8.26
CA VAL A 11 5.57 -9.85 -9.12
C VAL A 11 6.89 -10.05 -8.38
N TYR A 12 7.00 -9.60 -7.12
CA TYR A 12 8.22 -9.80 -6.33
C TYR A 12 8.47 -11.24 -5.92
N ASN A 13 7.42 -12.07 -5.77
CA ASN A 13 7.58 -13.52 -5.60
C ASN A 13 8.09 -14.16 -6.89
N ASP A 14 7.52 -13.81 -8.04
CA ASP A 14 7.92 -14.37 -9.33
C ASP A 14 9.38 -14.05 -9.66
N ILE A 15 9.81 -12.81 -9.35
CA ILE A 15 11.21 -12.39 -9.48
C ILE A 15 12.12 -13.20 -8.56
N GLU A 16 11.73 -13.40 -7.30
CA GLU A 16 12.48 -14.21 -6.35
C GLU A 16 12.66 -15.64 -6.87
N GLU A 17 11.59 -16.32 -7.28
CA GLU A 17 11.61 -17.71 -7.74
C GLU A 17 12.47 -17.90 -9.00
N MET A 18 12.33 -16.99 -9.97
CA MET A 18 13.12 -17.00 -11.21
C MET A 18 14.62 -16.82 -10.95
N MET A 19 14.98 -15.91 -10.03
CA MET A 19 16.37 -15.57 -9.75
C MET A 19 17.07 -16.63 -8.89
N CYS A 20 16.33 -17.29 -8.00
CA CYS A 20 16.87 -18.34 -7.12
C CYS A 20 17.06 -19.69 -7.81
N SER A 21 16.47 -19.88 -9.00
CA SER A 21 16.61 -21.12 -9.77
C SER A 21 18.05 -21.32 -10.29
N PRO A 22 18.52 -22.58 -10.53
CA PRO A 22 19.88 -22.84 -11.01
C PRO A 22 20.24 -22.09 -12.30
N SER A 23 19.29 -21.97 -13.24
CA SER A 23 19.42 -21.18 -14.46
C SER A 23 19.52 -19.68 -14.20
N GLY A 24 18.78 -19.17 -13.21
CA GLY A 24 18.86 -17.80 -12.72
C GLY A 24 20.22 -17.48 -12.12
N GLN A 25 20.75 -18.37 -11.26
CA GLN A 25 22.06 -18.22 -10.65
C GLN A 25 23.20 -18.23 -11.69
N LEU A 26 23.17 -19.14 -12.66
CA LEU A 26 24.13 -19.18 -13.78
C LEU A 26 24.13 -17.89 -14.60
N SER A 27 22.99 -17.20 -14.70
CA SER A 27 22.89 -15.95 -15.47
C SER A 27 23.59 -14.76 -14.80
N LEU A 28 23.87 -14.83 -13.49
CA LEU A 28 24.53 -13.79 -12.71
C LEU A 28 26.03 -13.66 -12.97
N CYS A 29 26.66 -14.66 -13.59
CA CYS A 29 28.04 -14.56 -14.06
C CYS A 29 28.23 -13.43 -15.09
N ARG A 30 27.14 -12.94 -15.70
CA ARG A 30 27.16 -11.82 -16.63
C ARG A 30 27.03 -10.48 -15.88
N PRO A 31 27.99 -9.54 -16.00
CA PRO A 31 27.94 -8.24 -15.31
C PRO A 31 26.64 -7.45 -15.53
N GLN A 32 26.03 -7.60 -16.71
CA GLN A 32 24.77 -6.92 -17.06
C GLN A 32 23.58 -7.43 -16.24
N GLN A 33 23.51 -8.73 -15.94
CA GLN A 33 22.44 -9.30 -15.11
C GLN A 33 22.62 -8.91 -13.65
N ARG A 34 23.86 -8.97 -13.14
CA ARG A 34 24.22 -8.47 -11.80
C ARG A 34 23.75 -7.01 -11.60
N LYS A 35 24.03 -6.14 -12.57
CA LYS A 35 23.58 -4.75 -12.55
C LYS A 35 22.05 -4.60 -12.55
N ALA A 36 21.33 -5.47 -13.27
CA ALA A 36 19.87 -5.45 -13.26
C ALA A 36 19.30 -5.83 -11.88
N VAL A 37 19.91 -6.80 -11.19
CA VAL A 37 19.54 -7.17 -9.82
C VAL A 37 19.84 -6.04 -8.83
N GLU A 38 21.00 -5.40 -8.93
CA GLU A 38 21.35 -4.23 -8.10
C GLU A 38 20.33 -3.08 -8.28
N GLN A 39 19.89 -2.83 -9.52
CA GLN A 39 18.83 -1.85 -9.78
C GLN A 39 17.48 -2.26 -9.19
N GLU A 40 17.15 -3.55 -9.20
CA GLU A 40 15.91 -4.04 -8.60
C GLU A 40 15.94 -3.95 -7.06
N LEU A 41 17.10 -4.22 -6.47
CA LEU A 41 17.34 -3.96 -5.06
C LEU A 41 17.13 -2.48 -4.74
N GLU A 42 17.64 -1.54 -5.53
CA GLU A 42 17.41 -0.12 -5.29
C GLU A 42 15.91 0.25 -5.35
N LYS A 43 15.18 -0.27 -6.35
CA LYS A 43 13.73 -0.04 -6.45
C LYS A 43 12.96 -0.63 -5.26
N SER A 44 13.37 -1.79 -4.77
CA SER A 44 12.73 -2.43 -3.62
C SER A 44 12.85 -1.58 -2.35
N LEU A 45 13.94 -0.81 -2.16
CA LEU A 45 14.06 0.13 -1.04
C LEU A 45 13.03 1.25 -1.13
N ILE A 46 12.89 1.86 -2.31
CA ILE A 46 11.90 2.91 -2.54
C ILE A 46 10.48 2.41 -2.24
N LEU A 47 10.19 1.15 -2.57
CA LEU A 47 8.90 0.53 -2.26
C LEU A 47 8.72 0.22 -0.77
N LEU A 48 9.78 -0.19 -0.06
CA LEU A 48 9.74 -0.39 1.39
C LEU A 48 9.49 0.92 2.14
N ASP A 49 10.19 2.00 1.75
CA ASP A 49 9.97 3.34 2.31
C ASP A 49 8.54 3.83 2.08
N LEU A 50 7.99 3.55 0.89
CA LEU A 50 6.60 3.83 0.61
C LEU A 50 5.66 3.01 1.52
N CYS A 51 5.90 1.71 1.68
CA CYS A 51 5.07 0.87 2.54
C CYS A 51 5.04 1.41 3.97
N ASN A 52 6.19 1.83 4.51
CA ASN A 52 6.28 2.48 5.82
C ASN A 52 5.43 3.76 5.87
N ALA A 53 5.59 4.66 4.90
CA ALA A 53 4.80 5.89 4.83
C ALA A 53 3.29 5.62 4.71
N ILE A 54 2.88 4.57 4.00
CA ILE A 54 1.48 4.17 3.89
C ILE A 54 0.97 3.62 5.23
N GLN A 55 1.75 2.80 5.92
CA GLN A 55 1.39 2.28 7.25
C GLN A 55 1.16 3.42 8.26
N GLU A 56 1.99 4.47 8.23
CA GLU A 56 1.76 5.68 9.04
C GLU A 56 0.42 6.36 8.69
N ASN A 57 0.10 6.52 7.41
CA ASN A 57 -1.20 7.11 7.02
C ASN A 57 -2.37 6.19 7.40
N ILE A 58 -2.22 4.86 7.31
CA ILE A 58 -3.24 3.89 7.74
C ILE A 58 -3.51 4.06 9.23
N PHE A 59 -2.45 4.19 10.04
CA PHE A 59 -2.57 4.45 11.46
C PHE A 59 -3.35 5.75 11.73
N GLU A 60 -2.98 6.86 11.06
CA GLU A 60 -3.70 8.13 11.16
C GLU A 60 -5.18 8.00 10.75
N LEU A 61 -5.50 7.23 9.70
CA LEU A 61 -6.88 7.00 9.24
C LEU A 61 -7.70 6.19 10.26
N LYS A 62 -7.12 5.13 10.84
CA LYS A 62 -7.78 4.33 11.89
C LYS A 62 -8.06 5.17 13.12
N THR A 63 -7.10 6.00 13.55
CA THR A 63 -7.32 6.95 14.65
C THR A 63 -8.44 7.93 14.32
N SER A 64 -8.47 8.48 13.09
CA SER A 64 -9.54 9.38 12.67
C SER A 64 -10.93 8.72 12.69
N ILE A 65 -11.05 7.44 12.36
CA ILE A 65 -12.31 6.69 12.45
C ILE A 65 -12.74 6.53 13.91
N GLN A 66 -11.83 6.11 14.79
CA GLN A 66 -12.12 5.98 16.22
C GLN A 66 -12.57 7.31 16.85
N GLU A 67 -11.93 8.41 16.47
CA GLU A 67 -12.35 9.75 16.90
C GLU A 67 -13.74 10.11 16.38
N MET A 68 -14.08 9.78 15.13
CA MET A 68 -15.43 10.02 14.60
C MET A 68 -16.48 9.19 15.34
N GLN A 69 -16.20 7.92 15.65
CA GLN A 69 -17.10 7.08 16.45
C GLN A 69 -17.38 7.72 17.83
N LEU A 70 -16.37 8.33 18.46
CA LEU A 70 -16.55 9.03 19.73
C LEU A 70 -17.40 10.30 19.60
N VAL A 71 -17.23 11.06 18.51
CA VAL A 71 -17.98 12.29 18.26
C VAL A 71 -19.44 11.99 17.93
N ILE A 72 -19.72 10.94 17.14
CA ILE A 72 -21.07 10.47 16.85
C ILE A 72 -21.81 10.13 18.14
N LYS A 73 -21.17 9.38 19.05
CA LYS A 73 -21.77 9.05 20.37
C LYS A 73 -22.10 10.26 21.23
N ARG A 74 -21.45 11.41 20.97
CA ARG A 74 -21.69 12.68 21.68
C ARG A 74 -22.76 13.54 21.01
N GLY A 75 -23.16 13.23 19.76
CA GLY A 75 -24.12 14.03 18.99
C GLY A 75 -23.59 15.42 18.60
N ASP A 76 -22.27 15.57 18.40
CA ASP A 76 -21.66 16.83 17.98
C ASP A 76 -21.39 16.84 16.46
N ASP A 77 -22.40 17.25 15.70
CA ASP A 77 -22.37 17.27 14.23
C ASP A 77 -21.28 18.19 13.67
N SER A 78 -20.95 19.28 14.37
CA SER A 78 -19.93 20.24 13.93
C SER A 78 -18.53 19.65 14.04
N ALA A 79 -18.24 19.00 15.17
CA ALA A 79 -16.99 18.26 15.33
C ALA A 79 -16.90 17.07 14.36
N LEU A 80 -18.03 16.39 14.08
CA LEU A 80 -18.07 15.27 13.14
C LEU A 80 -17.72 15.74 11.73
N GLN A 81 -18.34 16.83 11.28
CA GLN A 81 -18.06 17.41 9.96
C GLN A 81 -16.57 17.80 9.82
N ALA A 82 -15.97 18.37 10.86
CA ALA A 82 -14.54 18.72 10.86
C ALA A 82 -13.65 17.48 10.74
N LYS A 83 -13.99 16.38 11.44
CA LYS A 83 -13.26 15.11 11.36
C LYS A 83 -13.41 14.44 9.99
N ILE A 84 -14.61 14.46 9.39
CA ILE A 84 -14.84 13.97 8.02
C ILE A 84 -13.93 14.69 7.02
N GLN A 85 -13.83 16.03 7.11
CA GLN A 85 -12.94 16.80 6.24
C GLN A 85 -11.46 16.46 6.47
N SER A 86 -11.06 16.21 7.71
CA SER A 86 -9.70 15.74 8.03
C SER A 86 -9.40 14.39 7.36
N TYR A 87 -10.30 13.41 7.53
CA TYR A 87 -10.17 12.09 6.92
C TYR A 87 -10.08 12.14 5.40
N ILE A 88 -10.95 12.92 4.74
CA ILE A 88 -10.92 13.08 3.28
C ILE A 88 -9.57 13.63 2.81
N ARG A 89 -9.00 14.61 3.53
CA ARG A 89 -7.68 15.16 3.20
C ARG A 89 -6.59 14.11 3.36
N LEU A 90 -6.62 13.34 4.45
CA LEU A 90 -5.66 12.29 4.74
C LEU A 90 -5.74 11.15 3.72
N ALA A 91 -6.93 10.66 3.39
CA ALA A 91 -7.14 9.63 2.37
C ALA A 91 -6.62 10.10 1.00
N LYS A 92 -6.86 11.37 0.64
CA LYS A 92 -6.30 11.97 -0.60
C LYS A 92 -4.77 12.07 -0.57
N LYS A 93 -4.16 12.37 0.58
CA LYS A 93 -2.70 12.39 0.75
C LYS A 93 -2.11 10.99 0.54
N ALA A 94 -2.69 9.97 1.18
CA ALA A 94 -2.27 8.58 1.02
C ALA A 94 -2.38 8.14 -0.45
N GLN A 95 -3.51 8.42 -1.11
CA GLN A 95 -3.70 8.09 -2.53
C GLN A 95 -2.66 8.75 -3.45
N LYS A 96 -2.26 9.99 -3.16
CA LYS A 96 -1.21 10.69 -3.94
C LYS A 96 0.15 10.00 -3.82
N GLN A 97 0.49 9.48 -2.64
CA GLN A 97 1.76 8.76 -2.45
C GLN A 97 1.82 7.46 -3.27
N PHE A 98 0.71 6.73 -3.37
CA PHE A 98 0.61 5.58 -4.28
C PHE A 98 0.78 5.97 -5.76
N LYS A 99 0.16 7.07 -6.19
CA LYS A 99 0.22 7.50 -7.60
C LYS A 99 1.61 7.98 -8.04
N LYS A 100 2.46 8.49 -7.13
CA LYS A 100 3.79 8.99 -7.47
C LYS A 100 4.72 7.92 -8.09
N ILE A 101 4.45 6.65 -7.85
CA ILE A 101 5.34 5.54 -8.23
C ILE A 101 4.81 4.81 -9.47
N SER A 102 3.51 4.93 -9.74
CA SER A 102 2.88 4.53 -11.01
C SER A 102 2.96 5.69 -12.02
N LYS A 103 3.97 5.74 -12.90
CA LYS A 103 3.97 6.66 -14.07
C LYS A 103 2.90 6.26 -15.09
N LYS A 104 1.62 6.47 -14.77
CA LYS A 104 0.50 6.67 -15.69
C LYS A 104 -0.67 7.28 -14.90
N PRO A 105 -1.29 8.37 -15.39
CA PRO A 105 -2.45 8.95 -14.74
C PRO A 105 -3.68 8.14 -15.15
N THR A 106 -4.20 7.30 -14.25
CA THR A 106 -5.58 6.84 -14.39
C THR A 106 -6.47 7.84 -13.67
N THR A 107 -7.19 8.63 -14.46
CA THR A 107 -8.36 9.40 -14.04
C THR A 107 -9.39 8.40 -13.53
N VAL A 108 -9.61 8.38 -12.22
CA VAL A 108 -10.79 7.73 -11.65
C VAL A 108 -11.80 8.84 -11.52
N ASP A 109 -12.72 8.87 -12.48
CA ASP A 109 -13.95 9.62 -12.38
C ASP A 109 -14.73 9.06 -11.18
N GLN A 110 -14.99 9.91 -10.20
CA GLN A 110 -15.74 9.52 -9.03
C GLN A 110 -17.22 9.64 -9.38
N GLU A 111 -17.77 8.59 -10.00
CA GLU A 111 -19.19 8.49 -10.25
C GLU A 111 -19.92 8.43 -8.90
N SER A 112 -20.80 9.41 -8.71
CA SER A 112 -21.61 9.61 -7.51
C SER A 112 -22.58 8.45 -7.33
N CYS A 113 -22.30 7.55 -6.37
CA CYS A 113 -23.24 6.52 -5.98
C CYS A 113 -24.49 7.15 -5.34
N ARG A 114 -25.66 6.85 -5.93
CA ARG A 114 -26.99 7.13 -5.35
C ARG A 114 -27.03 6.62 -3.91
N ARG A 115 -27.12 7.55 -2.96
CA ARG A 115 -27.24 7.28 -1.52
C ARG A 115 -28.46 6.40 -1.24
N ARG A 116 -28.23 5.22 -0.67
CA ARG A 116 -29.10 4.72 0.39
C ARG A 116 -28.71 5.49 1.65
N VAL A 117 -29.70 5.99 2.41
CA VAL A 117 -29.42 6.62 3.70
C VAL A 117 -28.99 5.50 4.65
N THR A 118 -27.68 5.36 4.84
CA THR A 118 -27.08 4.50 5.86
C THR A 118 -26.78 5.33 7.11
N CYS A 119 -26.80 4.72 8.29
CA CYS A 119 -26.42 5.41 9.52
C CYS A 119 -24.93 5.82 9.42
N GLU A 120 -24.53 6.89 10.10
CA GLU A 120 -23.13 7.35 10.12
C GLU A 120 -22.19 6.25 10.64
N GLU A 121 -22.67 5.40 11.55
CA GLU A 121 -21.96 4.24 12.07
C GLU A 121 -21.70 3.17 11.00
N ASP A 122 -22.68 2.89 10.12
CA ASP A 122 -22.53 1.92 9.03
C ASP A 122 -21.46 2.37 8.03
N GLN A 123 -21.40 3.68 7.74
CA GLN A 123 -20.39 4.26 6.85
C GLN A 123 -18.99 4.17 7.45
N LEU A 124 -18.85 4.37 8.76
CA LEU A 124 -17.56 4.21 9.44
C LEU A 124 -17.08 2.76 9.43
N GLN A 125 -17.98 1.79 9.59
CA GLN A 125 -17.64 0.38 9.47
C GLN A 125 -17.15 0.02 8.07
N GLU A 126 -17.80 0.55 7.02
CA GLU A 126 -17.34 0.34 5.64
C GLU A 126 -15.93 0.92 5.42
N MET A 127 -15.67 2.13 5.94
CA MET A 127 -14.33 2.72 5.89
C MET A 127 -13.28 1.88 6.64
N GLU A 128 -13.64 1.34 7.81
CA GLU A 128 -12.77 0.51 8.63
C GLU A 128 -12.40 -0.79 7.90
N LEU A 129 -13.36 -1.46 7.25
CA LEU A 129 -13.10 -2.65 6.43
C LEU A 129 -12.11 -2.35 5.29
N VAL A 130 -12.31 -1.25 4.56
CA VAL A 130 -11.41 -0.86 3.46
C VAL A 130 -9.98 -0.60 3.98
N ILE A 131 -9.84 -0.02 5.17
CA ILE A 131 -8.53 0.22 5.77
C ILE A 131 -7.86 -1.09 6.22
N ILE A 132 -8.63 -2.01 6.81
CA ILE A 132 -8.12 -3.34 7.21
C ILE A 132 -7.59 -4.10 5.98
N ASP A 133 -8.34 -4.13 4.89
CA ASP A 133 -7.92 -4.79 3.64
C ASP A 133 -6.63 -4.16 3.08
N LEU A 134 -6.53 -2.83 3.16
CA LEU A 134 -5.35 -2.11 2.72
C LEU A 134 -4.13 -2.38 3.62
N GLU A 135 -4.33 -2.41 4.93
CA GLU A 135 -3.31 -2.72 5.94
C GLU A 135 -2.73 -4.11 5.70
N SER A 136 -3.61 -5.11 5.55
CA SER A 136 -3.22 -6.49 5.24
C SER A 136 -2.45 -6.59 3.91
N GLY A 137 -2.93 -5.93 2.87
CA GLY A 137 -2.25 -5.91 1.57
C GLY A 137 -0.85 -5.31 1.67
N ILE A 138 -0.70 -4.18 2.36
CA ILE A 138 0.59 -3.50 2.51
C ILE A 138 1.56 -4.30 3.37
N GLU A 139 1.09 -4.91 4.47
CA GLU A 139 1.93 -5.79 5.28
C GLU A 139 2.43 -6.98 4.47
N THR A 140 1.56 -7.56 3.65
CA THR A 140 1.91 -8.67 2.75
C THR A 140 2.98 -8.23 1.75
N LEU A 141 2.79 -7.09 1.09
CA LEU A 141 3.78 -6.55 0.15
C LEU A 141 5.11 -6.26 0.84
N PHE A 142 5.09 -5.62 2.02
CA PHE A 142 6.29 -5.32 2.79
C PHE A 142 7.09 -6.58 3.10
N ARG A 143 6.42 -7.62 3.59
CA ARG A 143 7.03 -8.93 3.88
C ARG A 143 7.65 -9.55 2.63
N LYS A 144 6.95 -9.50 1.48
CA LYS A 144 7.47 -10.03 0.21
C LYS A 144 8.66 -9.26 -0.34
N LEU A 145 8.65 -7.94 -0.22
CA LEU A 145 9.78 -7.09 -0.60
C LEU A 145 11.03 -7.42 0.23
N ILE A 146 10.89 -7.58 1.55
CA ILE A 146 12.00 -7.97 2.43
C ILE A 146 12.53 -9.36 2.04
N GLN A 147 11.63 -10.33 1.86
CA GLN A 147 12.02 -11.70 1.50
C GLN A 147 12.79 -11.74 0.17
N SER A 148 12.22 -11.15 -0.88
CA SER A 148 12.83 -11.05 -2.21
C SER A 148 14.17 -10.35 -2.14
N ARG A 149 14.28 -9.24 -1.40
CA ARG A 149 15.53 -8.49 -1.21
C ARG A 149 16.63 -9.34 -0.57
N VAL A 150 16.33 -10.03 0.52
CA VAL A 150 17.29 -10.91 1.21
C VAL A 150 17.78 -12.00 0.27
N SER A 151 16.85 -12.61 -0.48
CA SER A 151 17.19 -13.67 -1.42
C SER A 151 18.09 -13.18 -2.57
N LEU A 152 17.77 -12.04 -3.17
CA LEU A 152 18.58 -11.41 -4.21
C LEU A 152 19.98 -11.03 -3.71
N LEU A 153 20.08 -10.47 -2.49
CA LEU A 153 21.38 -10.15 -1.86
C LEU A 153 22.24 -11.40 -1.63
N ASN A 154 21.64 -12.49 -1.15
CA ASN A 154 22.33 -13.76 -0.99
C ASN A 154 22.83 -14.29 -2.34
N THR A 155 22.01 -14.18 -3.39
CA THR A 155 22.38 -14.63 -4.74
C THR A 155 23.52 -13.80 -5.34
N LEU A 156 23.62 -12.51 -5.02
CA LEU A 156 24.75 -11.66 -5.45
C LEU A 156 26.05 -11.90 -4.68
N SER A 157 25.95 -12.56 -3.52
CA SER A 157 27.06 -12.83 -2.60
C SER A 157 27.68 -14.22 -2.83
N LEU A 158 27.00 -15.09 -3.59
CA LEU A 158 27.51 -16.38 -4.10
C LEU A 158 28.45 -16.15 -5.30
#